data_AF-E8QGV4-F1
#
_entry.id   AF-E8QGV4-F1
#
_cell.length_a   1.000
_cell.length_b   1.000
_cell.length_c   1.000
_cell.angle_alpha   90.00
_cell.angle_beta   90.00
_cell.angle_gamma   90.00
#
_symmetry.space_group_name_H-M   'P 1'
#
loop_
_entity.id
_entity.type
_entity.pdbx_description
1 polymer ?
#
loop_
_entity_poly.entity_id
_entity_poly.type
_entity_poly.pdbx_seq_one_letter_code
_entity_poly.pdbx_strand_id
1 'polypeptide(L)'
;MTKQIEELAKSLGHSISVHSTDEYFIQIDEEGFRRYVFDKKKLNEYHQNNQEAFKQALESHIDIVVCDNTNFESWQSKPYTDIARGFGYKILLIDFKPRELELHLEAQKITQERPDAHQVDKDVSERMHKDHRISSPCLDKTKILRIDTLETPMDYGWDNAQCVKKPRGIAKYYDYDFYLERVPVKPQDYEKQNRELSLKALKFLEYNFDFDVIFHFLGEQLMPIFLGICQFSTQKHVFITSSSKNAETLKRFFEERKKTNENFQINTDRLHSIEVNVFEPKNIYEKILEHTNMA
;
A
#
# COMPACT_ATOMS: atom_id res chain seq x y z
N MET A 1 1.99 -17.93 2.80
CA MET A 1 1.50 -17.08 1.71
C MET A 1 2.65 -16.34 1.02
N THR A 2 3.47 -15.57 1.75
CA THR A 2 4.64 -14.85 1.19
C THR A 2 5.52 -15.70 0.27
N LYS A 3 5.93 -16.90 0.72
CA LYS A 3 6.68 -17.86 -0.10
C LYS A 3 5.98 -18.25 -1.42
N GLN A 4 4.67 -18.44 -1.41
CA GLN A 4 3.92 -18.76 -2.62
C GLN A 4 3.82 -17.57 -3.58
N ILE A 5 3.69 -16.34 -3.05
CA ILE A 5 3.78 -15.11 -3.86
C ILE A 5 5.16 -15.03 -4.50
N GLU A 6 6.22 -15.29 -3.73
CA GLU A 6 7.60 -15.27 -4.20
C GLU A 6 7.86 -16.27 -5.34
N GLU A 7 7.48 -17.54 -5.13
CA GLU A 7 7.61 -18.59 -6.14
C GLU A 7 6.82 -18.26 -7.42
N LEU A 8 5.57 -17.80 -7.25
CA LEU A 8 4.70 -17.48 -8.38
C LEU A 8 5.19 -16.24 -9.13
N ALA A 9 5.61 -15.19 -8.44
CA ALA A 9 6.19 -13.98 -9.04
C ALA A 9 7.42 -14.32 -9.90
N LYS A 10 8.35 -15.10 -9.33
CA LYS A 10 9.54 -15.56 -10.07
C LYS A 10 9.16 -16.42 -11.28
N SER A 11 8.16 -17.28 -11.16
CA SER A 11 7.68 -18.10 -12.28
C SER A 11 7.06 -17.28 -13.41
N LEU A 12 6.54 -16.10 -13.10
CA LEU A 12 5.99 -15.13 -14.06
C LEU A 12 7.05 -14.15 -14.59
N GLY A 13 8.30 -14.27 -14.16
CA GLY A 13 9.40 -13.41 -14.59
C GLY A 13 9.51 -12.08 -13.83
N HIS A 14 8.80 -11.92 -12.71
CA HIS A 14 8.90 -10.73 -11.86
C HIS A 14 9.99 -10.89 -10.80
N SER A 15 10.76 -9.82 -10.60
CA SER A 15 11.67 -9.67 -9.47
C SER A 15 10.88 -9.40 -8.19
N ILE A 16 11.30 -10.00 -7.09
CA ILE A 16 10.62 -9.88 -5.80
C ILE A 16 11.63 -9.86 -4.66
N SER A 17 11.39 -8.99 -3.68
CA SER A 17 12.14 -8.91 -2.43
C SER A 17 11.20 -8.92 -1.23
N VAL A 18 11.57 -9.63 -0.17
CA VAL A 18 10.77 -9.78 1.06
C VAL A 18 11.55 -9.21 2.23
N HIS A 19 10.93 -8.31 2.98
CA HIS A 19 11.53 -7.58 4.09
C HIS A 19 10.73 -7.79 5.37
N SER A 20 11.33 -8.50 6.33
CA SER A 20 10.75 -8.75 7.65
C SER A 20 11.70 -8.30 8.75
N THR A 21 11.15 -7.63 9.76
CA THR A 21 11.92 -7.25 10.97
C THR A 21 12.33 -8.49 11.77
N ASP A 22 11.51 -9.55 11.75
CA ASP A 22 11.78 -10.77 12.49
C ASP A 22 13.01 -11.52 11.98
N GLU A 23 13.41 -11.33 10.72
CA GLU A 23 14.63 -11.93 10.15
C GLU A 23 15.89 -11.45 10.88
N TYR A 24 15.91 -10.21 11.38
CA TYR A 24 17.04 -9.67 12.15
C TYR A 24 17.13 -10.27 13.57
N PHE A 25 16.07 -10.93 14.05
CA PHE A 25 16.06 -11.66 15.31
C PHE A 25 16.43 -13.13 15.16
N ILE A 26 16.64 -13.61 13.92
CA ILE A 26 17.09 -14.98 13.68
C ILE A 26 18.59 -15.07 13.91
N GLN A 27 18.98 -15.98 14.80
CA GLN A 27 20.37 -16.39 15.01
C GLN A 27 20.56 -17.78 14.41
N ILE A 28 21.75 -18.03 13.86
CA ILE A 28 22.15 -19.34 13.36
C ILE A 28 23.14 -19.90 14.37
N ASP A 29 22.86 -21.07 14.94
CA ASP A 29 23.78 -21.73 15.86
C ASP A 29 24.94 -22.44 15.12
N GLU A 30 25.85 -23.04 15.90
CA GLU A 30 27.04 -23.72 15.36
C GLU A 30 26.70 -24.91 14.47
N GLU A 31 25.51 -25.50 14.62
CA GLU A 31 25.01 -26.63 13.84
C GLU A 31 24.21 -26.18 12.60
N GLY A 32 24.01 -24.87 12.42
CA GLY A 32 23.28 -24.28 11.30
C GLY A 32 21.78 -24.15 11.51
N PHE A 33 21.26 -24.42 12.72
CA PHE A 33 19.84 -24.26 13.01
C PHE A 33 19.48 -22.79 13.24
N ARG A 34 18.38 -22.36 12.63
CA ARG A 34 17.81 -21.02 12.78
C ARG A 34 16.97 -20.97 14.05
N ARG A 35 17.30 -20.04 14.95
CA ARG A 35 16.58 -19.81 16.21
C ARG A 35 16.17 -18.36 16.33
N TYR A 36 14.90 -18.13 16.65
CA TYR A 36 14.37 -16.80 16.92
C TYR A 36 14.75 -16.34 18.33
N VAL A 37 15.38 -15.17 18.45
CA VAL A 37 15.81 -14.58 19.72
C VAL A 37 15.36 -13.12 19.80
N PHE A 38 14.18 -12.89 20.35
CA PHE A 38 13.61 -11.54 20.47
C PHE A 38 14.33 -10.70 21.53
N ASP A 39 14.81 -9.52 21.13
CA ASP A 39 15.27 -8.46 22.04
C ASP A 39 14.52 -7.16 21.77
N LYS A 40 13.66 -6.78 22.71
CA LYS A 40 12.86 -5.56 22.64
C LYS A 40 13.71 -4.29 22.48
N LYS A 41 14.94 -4.26 23.01
CA LYS A 41 15.84 -3.10 22.89
C LYS A 41 16.35 -2.92 21.46
N LYS A 42 16.44 -4.01 20.69
CA LYS A 42 16.84 -4.02 19.28
C LYS A 42 15.69 -3.76 18.31
N LEU A 43 14.45 -3.83 18.77
CA LEU A 43 13.27 -3.70 17.92
C LEU A 43 13.26 -2.44 17.05
N ASN A 44 13.58 -1.27 17.61
CA ASN A 44 13.60 -0.03 16.82
C ASN A 44 14.75 -0.02 15.79
N GLU A 45 15.94 -0.47 16.18
CA GLU A 45 17.11 -0.60 15.30
C GLU A 45 16.79 -1.54 14.12
N TYR A 46 16.19 -2.70 14.39
CA TYR A 46 15.86 -3.67 13.37
C TYR A 46 14.72 -3.21 12.46
N HIS A 47 13.74 -2.47 12.99
CA HIS A 47 12.76 -1.81 12.12
C HIS A 47 13.40 -0.77 11.20
N GLN A 48 14.38 0.00 11.67
CA GLN A 48 15.11 0.97 10.83
C GLN A 48 15.92 0.25 9.74
N ASN A 49 16.63 -0.82 10.10
CA ASN A 49 17.38 -1.63 9.13
C ASN A 49 16.46 -2.26 8.09
N ASN A 50 15.30 -2.78 8.50
CA ASN A 50 14.32 -3.35 7.58
C ASN A 50 13.71 -2.29 6.63
N GLN A 51 13.43 -1.09 7.13
CA GLN A 51 12.95 0.04 6.31
C GLN A 51 13.99 0.48 5.28
N GLU A 52 15.27 0.54 5.66
CA GLU A 52 16.35 0.88 4.74
C GLU A 52 16.55 -0.20 3.66
N ALA A 53 16.53 -1.48 4.04
CA ALA A 53 16.58 -2.58 3.08
C ALA A 53 15.37 -2.56 2.11
N PHE A 54 14.17 -2.27 2.62
CA PHE A 54 12.96 -2.11 1.81
C PHE A 54 13.09 -0.94 0.82
N LYS A 55 13.65 0.19 1.27
CA LYS A 55 13.94 1.35 0.41
C LYS A 55 14.95 1.00 -0.69
N GLN A 56 16.02 0.27 -0.37
CA GLN A 56 17.01 -0.16 -1.35
C GLN A 56 16.43 -1.07 -2.44
N ALA A 57 15.47 -1.94 -2.10
CA ALA A 57 14.77 -2.76 -3.07
C ALA A 57 13.91 -1.91 -4.04
N LEU A 58 13.25 -0.86 -3.53
CA LEU A 58 12.52 0.09 -4.37
C LEU A 58 13.46 0.92 -5.27
N GLU A 59 14.59 1.38 -4.74
CA GLU A 59 15.64 2.08 -5.51
C GLU A 59 16.23 1.20 -6.63
N SER A 60 16.28 -0.11 -6.39
CA SER A 60 16.75 -1.10 -7.37
C SER A 60 15.66 -1.51 -8.38
N HIS A 61 14.50 -0.85 -8.37
CA HIS A 61 13.38 -1.12 -9.27
C HIS A 61 12.89 -2.57 -9.24
N ILE A 62 12.90 -3.21 -8.07
CA ILE A 62 12.33 -4.55 -7.90
C ILE A 62 10.81 -4.49 -8.13
N ASP A 63 10.26 -5.35 -8.99
CA ASP A 63 8.86 -5.29 -9.39
C ASP A 63 7.90 -5.41 -8.20
N ILE A 64 8.24 -6.27 -7.23
CA ILE A 64 7.43 -6.54 -6.05
C ILE A 64 8.29 -6.45 -4.78
N VAL A 65 7.96 -5.52 -3.89
CA VAL A 65 8.63 -5.40 -2.59
C VAL A 65 7.63 -5.68 -1.47
N VAL A 66 7.84 -6.76 -0.72
CA VAL A 66 6.93 -7.23 0.34
C VAL A 66 7.43 -6.75 1.70
N CYS A 67 6.58 -6.06 2.45
CA CYS A 67 6.80 -5.80 3.88
C CYS A 67 6.08 -6.89 4.70
N ASP A 68 6.83 -7.89 5.15
CA ASP A 68 6.32 -9.02 5.95
C ASP A 68 6.48 -8.72 7.45
N ASN A 69 5.68 -7.75 7.91
CA ASN A 69 5.59 -7.32 9.30
C ASN A 69 4.12 -7.34 9.74
N THR A 70 3.88 -7.42 11.05
CA THR A 70 2.53 -7.52 11.62
C THR A 70 1.60 -6.36 11.25
N ASN A 71 2.09 -5.11 11.30
CA ASN A 71 1.39 -3.91 10.83
C ASN A 71 -0.09 -3.79 11.27
N PHE A 72 -0.41 -4.23 12.49
CA PHE A 72 -1.77 -4.22 13.05
C PHE A 72 -2.35 -2.82 13.23
N GLU A 73 -1.51 -1.78 13.25
CA GLU A 73 -1.93 -0.39 13.35
C GLU A 73 -1.38 0.39 12.15
N SER A 74 -2.17 1.32 11.59
CA SER A 74 -1.82 2.03 10.34
C SER A 74 -0.53 2.85 10.42
N TRP A 75 -0.15 3.33 11.62
CA TRP A 75 1.10 4.04 11.83
C TRP A 75 2.35 3.17 11.61
N GLN A 76 2.22 1.84 11.76
CA GLN A 76 3.32 0.89 11.61
C GLN A 76 3.66 0.64 10.14
N SER A 77 2.64 0.58 9.28
CA SER A 77 2.82 0.42 7.83
C SER A 77 3.18 1.73 7.12
N LYS A 78 2.77 2.88 7.70
CA LYS A 78 2.97 4.20 7.10
C LYS A 78 4.39 4.50 6.59
N PRO A 79 5.49 4.22 7.33
CA PRO A 79 6.83 4.47 6.83
C PRO A 79 7.13 3.72 5.53
N TYR A 80 6.67 2.47 5.40
CA TYR A 80 6.87 1.67 4.19
C TYR A 80 6.03 2.20 3.03
N THR A 81 4.76 2.53 3.27
CA THR A 81 3.89 3.06 2.22
C THR A 81 4.37 4.41 1.73
N ASP A 82 4.79 5.32 2.62
CA ASP A 82 5.32 6.63 2.25
C ASP A 82 6.57 6.52 1.34
N ILE A 83 7.51 5.62 1.68
CA ILE A 83 8.70 5.36 0.85
C ILE A 83 8.26 4.79 -0.52
N ALA A 84 7.41 3.77 -0.53
CA ALA A 84 6.92 3.15 -1.76
C ALA A 84 6.19 4.15 -2.68
N ARG A 85 5.35 5.03 -2.12
CA ARG A 85 4.74 6.14 -2.88
C ARG A 85 5.77 7.08 -3.48
N GLY A 86 6.84 7.37 -2.75
CA GLY A 86 7.97 8.20 -3.23
C GLY A 86 8.66 7.62 -4.48
N PHE A 87 8.66 6.29 -4.64
CA PHE A 87 9.16 5.58 -5.82
C PHE A 87 8.08 5.23 -6.85
N GLY A 88 6.84 5.71 -6.67
CA GLY A 88 5.74 5.49 -7.61
C GLY A 88 5.04 4.13 -7.48
N TYR A 89 5.36 3.33 -6.46
CA TYR A 89 4.76 2.01 -6.29
C TYR A 89 3.29 2.09 -5.86
N LYS A 90 2.52 1.12 -6.34
CA LYS A 90 1.18 0.84 -5.85
C LYS A 90 1.24 -0.03 -4.61
N ILE A 91 0.26 0.16 -3.73
CA ILE A 91 0.21 -0.50 -2.42
C ILE A 91 -0.93 -1.51 -2.42
N LEU A 92 -0.56 -2.79 -2.30
CA LEU A 92 -1.48 -3.87 -1.99
C LEU A 92 -1.43 -4.16 -0.49
N LEU A 93 -2.56 -3.96 0.20
CA LEU A 93 -2.70 -4.38 1.59
C LEU A 93 -3.37 -5.76 1.65
N ILE A 94 -2.72 -6.70 2.32
CA ILE A 94 -3.27 -8.05 2.56
C ILE A 94 -3.56 -8.17 4.06
N ASP A 95 -4.84 -8.10 4.44
CA ASP A 95 -5.27 -8.29 5.83
C ASP A 95 -5.50 -9.77 6.13
N PHE A 96 -4.84 -10.24 7.19
CA PHE A 96 -4.97 -11.59 7.70
C PHE A 96 -5.91 -11.56 8.89
N LYS A 97 -7.18 -11.90 8.67
CA LYS A 97 -8.14 -11.98 9.77
C LYS A 97 -7.66 -13.02 10.79
N PRO A 98 -7.59 -12.66 12.08
CA PRO A 98 -7.13 -13.59 13.10
C PRO A 98 -8.06 -14.80 13.14
N ARG A 99 -7.46 -15.99 13.25
CA ARG A 99 -8.18 -17.19 13.73
C ARG A 99 -8.45 -17.05 15.23
N GLU A 100 -9.26 -17.95 15.77
CA GLU A 100 -9.47 -18.03 17.22
C GLU A 100 -8.14 -18.07 17.99
N LEU A 101 -8.06 -17.30 19.08
CA LEU A 101 -6.83 -17.09 19.84
C LEU A 101 -6.18 -18.41 20.27
N GLU A 102 -6.97 -19.39 20.72
CA GLU A 102 -6.48 -20.71 21.13
C GLU A 102 -5.75 -21.44 20.00
N LEU A 103 -6.34 -21.43 18.79
CA LEU A 103 -5.71 -22.00 17.59
C LEU A 103 -4.46 -21.20 17.18
N HIS A 104 -4.42 -19.90 17.48
CA HIS A 104 -3.25 -19.09 17.24
C HIS A 104 -2.08 -19.45 18.16
N LEU A 105 -2.34 -19.58 19.46
CA LEU A 105 -1.34 -19.95 20.45
C LEU A 105 -0.75 -21.33 20.17
N GLU A 106 -1.59 -22.31 19.81
CA GLU A 106 -1.13 -23.67 19.51
C GLU A 106 -0.12 -23.69 18.37
N ALA A 107 -0.39 -22.94 17.31
CA ALA A 107 0.48 -22.88 16.14
C ALA A 107 1.69 -21.96 16.30
N GLN A 108 1.89 -21.32 17.46
CA GLN A 108 3.10 -20.57 17.81
C GLN A 108 4.06 -21.36 18.71
N LYS A 109 3.71 -22.60 19.08
CA LYS A 109 4.61 -23.48 19.82
C LYS A 109 5.75 -23.95 18.92
N ILE A 110 6.95 -23.95 19.48
CA ILE A 110 8.12 -24.57 18.86
C ILE A 110 7.91 -26.08 18.88
N THR A 111 7.98 -26.68 17.71
CA THR A 111 7.96 -28.15 17.53
C THR A 111 9.16 -28.57 16.70
N GLN A 112 9.41 -29.87 16.60
CA GLN A 112 10.49 -30.39 15.74
C GLN A 112 10.26 -30.02 14.26
N GLU A 113 8.99 -29.91 13.84
CA GLU A 113 8.58 -29.51 12.50
C GLU A 113 8.61 -28.00 12.28
N ARG A 114 8.65 -27.19 13.35
CA ARG A 114 8.65 -25.71 13.33
C ARG A 114 9.63 -25.13 14.36
N PRO A 115 10.94 -25.35 14.18
CA PRO A 115 11.96 -24.87 15.11
C PRO A 115 12.07 -23.34 15.14
N ASP A 116 11.56 -22.68 14.09
CA ASP A 116 11.53 -21.23 13.89
C ASP A 116 10.26 -20.55 14.44
N ALA A 117 9.38 -21.29 15.12
CA ALA A 117 8.21 -20.69 15.75
C ALA A 117 8.63 -19.67 16.82
N HIS A 118 7.88 -18.58 16.92
CA HIS A 118 8.31 -17.41 17.70
C HIS A 118 8.07 -17.57 19.21
N GLN A 119 7.31 -18.61 19.61
CA GLN A 119 6.91 -18.86 21.01
C GLN A 119 6.37 -17.60 21.69
N VAL A 120 5.43 -16.94 21.03
CA VAL A 120 4.86 -15.67 21.50
C VAL A 120 4.07 -15.90 22.78
N ASP A 121 4.39 -15.14 23.84
CA ASP A 121 3.65 -15.18 25.10
C ASP A 121 2.15 -14.91 24.89
N LYS A 122 1.32 -15.54 25.74
CA LYS A 122 -0.13 -15.43 25.65
C LYS A 122 -0.61 -13.98 25.71
N ASP A 123 -0.09 -13.20 26.65
CA ASP A 123 -0.45 -11.79 26.84
C ASP A 123 -0.11 -10.93 25.62
N VAL A 124 0.97 -11.28 24.89
CA VAL A 124 1.35 -10.61 23.65
C VAL A 124 0.37 -10.94 22.54
N SER A 125 -0.01 -12.22 22.40
CA SER A 125 -0.99 -12.67 21.41
C SER A 125 -2.38 -12.07 21.65
N GLU A 126 -2.81 -11.99 22.91
CA GLU A 126 -4.06 -11.32 23.33
C GLU A 126 -4.04 -9.83 22.97
N ARG A 127 -2.93 -9.14 23.26
CA ARG A 127 -2.74 -7.74 22.86
C ARG A 127 -2.79 -7.57 21.34
N MET A 128 -2.14 -8.44 20.57
CA MET A 128 -2.17 -8.38 19.10
C MET A 128 -3.59 -8.55 18.53
N HIS A 129 -4.39 -9.48 19.08
CA HIS A 129 -5.80 -9.64 18.70
C HIS A 129 -6.61 -8.38 19.01
N LYS A 130 -6.36 -7.77 20.18
CA LYS A 130 -7.00 -6.51 20.55
C LYS A 130 -6.60 -5.38 19.61
N ASP A 131 -5.31 -5.20 19.33
CA ASP A 131 -4.79 -4.15 18.45
C ASP A 131 -5.35 -4.27 17.02
N HIS A 132 -5.44 -5.50 16.47
CA HIS A 132 -6.10 -5.76 15.17
C HIS A 132 -7.57 -5.35 15.19
N ARG A 133 -8.32 -5.77 16.21
CA ARG A 133 -9.76 -5.48 16.33
C ARG A 133 -10.03 -3.97 16.44
N ILE A 134 -9.23 -3.26 17.23
CA ILE A 134 -9.35 -1.80 17.41
C ILE A 134 -9.00 -1.06 16.12
N SER A 135 -8.00 -1.54 15.37
CA SER A 135 -7.52 -0.88 14.16
C SER A 135 -8.31 -1.26 12.90
N SER A 136 -9.08 -2.34 12.92
CA SER A 136 -9.91 -2.81 11.80
C SER A 136 -10.80 -1.72 11.14
N PRO A 137 -11.40 -0.76 11.87
CA PRO A 137 -12.09 0.38 11.25
C PRO A 137 -11.22 1.24 10.33
N CYS A 138 -9.89 1.28 10.54
CA CYS A 138 -8.94 2.01 9.70
C CYS A 138 -8.72 1.36 8.32
N LEU A 139 -9.20 0.13 8.11
CA LEU A 139 -9.17 -0.57 6.82
C LEU A 139 -10.31 -0.13 5.90
N ASP A 140 -11.31 0.60 6.40
CA ASP A 140 -12.46 1.05 5.60
C ASP A 140 -12.45 2.59 5.54
N LYS A 141 -11.98 3.12 4.40
CA LYS A 141 -11.88 4.57 4.14
C LYS A 141 -13.25 5.28 4.13
N THR A 142 -14.37 4.56 4.17
CA THR A 142 -15.72 5.15 4.25
C THR A 142 -16.20 5.41 5.68
N LYS A 143 -15.57 4.77 6.69
CA LYS A 143 -16.00 4.88 8.10
C LYS A 143 -15.41 6.11 8.75
N ILE A 144 -16.22 7.00 9.34
CA ILE A 144 -15.70 8.15 10.07
C ILE A 144 -15.01 7.68 11.37
N LEU A 145 -13.73 7.99 11.53
CA LEU A 145 -12.99 7.73 12.77
C LEU A 145 -13.29 8.85 13.79
N ARG A 146 -13.84 8.52 14.96
CA ARG A 146 -14.23 9.48 16.00
C ARG A 146 -13.76 9.07 17.40
N ILE A 147 -13.63 10.05 18.28
CA ILE A 147 -13.24 9.91 19.69
C ILE A 147 -14.38 9.36 20.58
N ASP A 148 -15.62 9.30 20.07
CA ASP A 148 -16.83 9.02 20.86
C ASP A 148 -17.22 7.53 20.99
N THR A 149 -16.27 6.61 20.79
CA THR A 149 -16.49 5.16 21.02
C THR A 149 -15.48 4.63 22.04
N LEU A 150 -15.84 3.55 22.76
CA LEU A 150 -15.03 2.96 23.83
C LEU A 150 -13.62 2.52 23.39
N GLU A 151 -13.37 2.36 22.09
CA GLU A 151 -12.08 1.90 21.54
C GLU A 151 -11.75 2.61 20.22
N THR A 152 -11.49 3.92 20.31
CA THR A 152 -10.98 4.70 19.18
C THR A 152 -9.59 4.20 18.76
N PRO A 153 -9.36 3.89 17.46
CA PRO A 153 -8.03 3.57 16.98
C PRO A 153 -7.12 4.79 17.10
N MET A 154 -5.95 4.59 17.70
CA MET A 154 -5.00 5.66 18.00
C MET A 154 -3.79 5.60 17.08
N ASP A 155 -3.26 6.76 16.74
CA ASP A 155 -1.93 6.93 16.15
C ASP A 155 -0.89 6.91 17.27
N TYR A 156 0.25 6.28 17.01
CA TYR A 156 1.32 6.17 17.98
C TYR A 156 2.68 6.58 17.40
N GLY A 157 3.61 6.84 18.32
CA GLY A 157 5.04 6.93 18.06
C GLY A 157 5.82 6.01 18.96
N TRP A 158 6.96 5.52 18.49
CA TRP A 158 7.87 4.77 19.33
C TRP A 158 8.71 5.69 20.22
N ASP A 159 8.77 5.40 21.52
CA ASP A 159 9.71 6.00 22.47
C ASP A 159 10.92 5.08 22.64
N ASN A 160 12.09 5.54 22.17
CA ASN A 160 13.33 4.76 22.21
C ASN A 160 13.84 4.51 23.64
N ALA A 161 13.70 5.49 24.55
CA ALA A 161 14.23 5.38 25.91
C ALA A 161 13.42 4.38 26.74
N GLN A 162 12.10 4.38 26.57
CA GLN A 162 11.18 3.51 27.30
C GLN A 162 10.86 2.21 26.56
N CYS A 163 11.22 2.11 25.27
CA CYS A 163 10.86 1.00 24.39
C CYS A 163 9.34 0.72 24.40
N VAL A 164 8.53 1.77 24.24
CA VAL A 164 7.06 1.66 24.22
C VAL A 164 6.45 2.55 23.15
N LYS A 165 5.29 2.17 22.63
CA LYS A 165 4.48 3.05 21.79
C LYS A 165 3.78 4.11 22.67
N LYS A 166 3.82 5.37 22.27
CA LYS A 166 3.18 6.53 22.92
C LYS A 166 2.10 7.10 22.00
N PRO A 167 0.88 7.37 22.50
CA PRO A 167 -0.19 7.91 21.68
C PRO A 167 0.14 9.32 21.19
N ARG A 168 -0.21 9.62 19.94
CA ARG A 168 -0.03 10.93 19.27
C ARG A 168 -1.35 11.58 18.86
N GLY A 169 -2.40 10.79 18.67
CA GLY A 169 -3.70 11.28 18.22
C GLY A 169 -4.59 10.13 17.75
N ILE A 170 -5.64 10.46 16.99
CA ILE A 170 -6.49 9.45 16.33
C ILE A 170 -5.70 8.82 15.17
N ALA A 171 -5.85 7.52 14.98
CA ALA A 171 -5.29 6.81 13.84
C ALA A 171 -5.80 7.39 12.52
N LYS A 172 -5.00 7.21 11.47
CA LYS A 172 -5.41 7.43 10.09
C LYS A 172 -5.80 6.11 9.45
N TYR A 173 -6.49 6.15 8.31
CA TYR A 173 -6.69 4.94 7.50
C TYR A 173 -5.36 4.40 7.00
N TYR A 174 -5.33 3.10 6.71
CA TYR A 174 -4.24 2.49 5.97
C TYR A 174 -4.13 3.13 4.57
N ASP A 175 -2.90 3.36 4.11
CA ASP A 175 -2.65 3.68 2.71
C ASP A 175 -2.59 2.38 1.91
N TYR A 176 -3.43 2.28 0.88
CA TYR A 176 -3.52 1.16 -0.04
C TYR A 176 -4.31 1.57 -1.29
N ASP A 177 -3.95 1.00 -2.44
CA ASP A 177 -4.73 1.07 -3.69
C ASP A 177 -5.67 -0.12 -3.79
N PHE A 178 -5.18 -1.30 -3.40
CA PHE A 178 -5.92 -2.55 -3.40
C PHE A 178 -5.90 -3.20 -2.02
N TYR A 179 -7.02 -3.82 -1.67
CA TYR A 179 -7.21 -4.53 -0.42
C TYR A 179 -7.59 -5.98 -0.73
N LEU A 180 -6.84 -6.91 -0.14
CA LEU A 180 -7.19 -8.33 -0.09
C LEU A 180 -7.37 -8.76 1.35
N GLU A 181 -8.38 -9.58 1.56
CA GLU A 181 -8.64 -10.17 2.87
C GLU A 181 -8.45 -11.68 2.81
N ARG A 182 -7.65 -12.19 3.76
CA ARG A 182 -7.54 -13.62 4.04
C ARG A 182 -8.40 -13.96 5.25
N VAL A 183 -9.56 -14.54 4.99
CA VAL A 183 -10.48 -15.03 6.02
C VAL A 183 -10.00 -16.35 6.63
N PRO A 184 -10.32 -16.66 7.90
CA PRO A 184 -9.97 -17.93 8.50
C PRO A 184 -10.67 -19.10 7.77
N VAL A 185 -9.92 -20.14 7.47
CA VAL A 185 -10.43 -21.41 6.90
C VAL A 185 -9.95 -22.59 7.73
N LYS A 186 -10.45 -23.79 7.43
CA LYS A 186 -9.98 -25.03 8.07
C LYS A 186 -8.52 -25.29 7.64
N PRO A 187 -7.70 -25.92 8.50
CA PRO A 187 -6.27 -26.15 8.21
C PRO A 187 -5.99 -26.83 6.86
N GLN A 188 -6.82 -27.79 6.48
CA GLN A 188 -6.74 -28.50 5.19
C GLN A 188 -6.88 -27.59 3.95
N ASP A 189 -7.54 -26.43 4.11
CA ASP A 189 -7.81 -25.49 3.02
C ASP A 189 -6.79 -24.34 2.96
N TYR A 190 -5.83 -24.25 3.91
CA TYR A 190 -4.87 -23.15 3.97
C TYR A 190 -3.99 -23.05 2.73
N GLU A 191 -3.45 -24.17 2.25
CA GLU A 191 -2.59 -24.18 1.05
C GLU A 191 -3.35 -23.71 -0.18
N LYS A 192 -4.59 -24.20 -0.36
CA LYS A 192 -5.47 -23.81 -1.46
C LYS A 192 -5.79 -22.32 -1.41
N GLN A 193 -6.24 -21.81 -0.25
CA GLN A 193 -6.58 -20.40 -0.09
C GLN A 193 -5.36 -19.50 -0.29
N ASN A 194 -4.20 -19.86 0.26
CA ASN A 194 -2.96 -19.11 0.07
C ASN A 194 -2.59 -19.03 -1.42
N ARG A 195 -2.76 -20.12 -2.19
CA ARG A 195 -2.46 -20.14 -3.62
C ARG A 195 -3.41 -19.23 -4.40
N GLU A 196 -4.70 -19.34 -4.12
CA GLU A 196 -5.72 -18.49 -4.75
C GLU A 196 -5.51 -17.00 -4.44
N LEU A 197 -5.18 -16.65 -3.20
CA LEU A 197 -4.90 -15.27 -2.82
C LEU A 197 -3.59 -14.76 -3.41
N SER A 198 -2.56 -15.62 -3.52
CA SER A 198 -1.29 -15.26 -4.17
C SER A 198 -1.49 -14.96 -5.66
N LEU A 199 -2.29 -15.77 -6.36
CA LEU A 199 -2.69 -15.50 -7.74
C LEU A 199 -3.45 -14.18 -7.87
N LYS A 200 -4.41 -13.90 -6.97
CA LYS A 200 -5.13 -12.62 -6.95
C LYS A 200 -4.21 -11.44 -6.68
N ALA A 201 -3.26 -11.59 -5.75
CA ALA A 201 -2.28 -10.57 -5.43
C ALA A 201 -1.42 -10.21 -6.65
N LEU A 202 -0.95 -11.21 -7.40
CA LEU A 202 -0.16 -10.97 -8.61
C LEU A 202 -1.00 -10.49 -9.79
N LYS A 203 -2.30 -10.82 -9.84
CA LYS A 203 -3.21 -10.24 -10.83
C LYS A 203 -3.24 -8.72 -10.76
N PHE A 204 -2.95 -8.12 -9.59
CA PHE A 204 -2.81 -6.66 -9.49
C PHE A 204 -1.71 -6.07 -10.36
N LEU A 205 -0.66 -6.84 -10.69
CA LEU A 205 0.39 -6.41 -11.61
C LEU A 205 -0.12 -6.26 -13.06
N GLU A 206 -1.18 -6.99 -13.43
CA GLU A 206 -1.84 -6.83 -14.74
C GLU A 206 -2.63 -5.53 -14.82
N TYR A 207 -3.08 -5.00 -13.68
CA TYR A 207 -3.77 -3.72 -13.60
C TYR A 207 -2.75 -2.58 -13.58
N ASN A 208 -2.01 -2.47 -14.70
CA ASN A 208 -1.11 -1.36 -14.93
C ASN A 208 -1.94 -0.11 -15.25
N PHE A 209 -2.24 0.68 -14.21
CA PHE A 209 -2.90 1.98 -14.36
C PHE A 209 -1.89 3.11 -14.62
N ASP A 210 -0.65 2.78 -14.97
CA ASP A 210 0.31 3.76 -15.44
C ASP A 210 0.04 4.02 -16.92
N PHE A 211 -0.63 5.15 -17.16
CA PHE A 211 -0.89 5.62 -18.50
C PHE A 211 0.23 6.54 -18.93
N ASP A 212 0.78 6.38 -20.13
CA ASP A 212 1.69 7.38 -20.70
C ASP A 212 0.97 8.73 -20.86
N VAL A 213 -0.27 8.65 -21.36
CA VAL A 213 -1.14 9.81 -21.60
C VAL A 213 -2.58 9.49 -21.24
N ILE A 214 -3.25 10.40 -20.55
CA ILE A 214 -4.71 10.34 -20.33
C ILE A 214 -5.38 11.53 -21.01
N PHE A 215 -6.37 11.24 -21.85
CA PHE A 215 -7.20 12.23 -22.52
C PHE A 215 -8.47 12.52 -21.71
N HIS A 216 -8.70 13.80 -21.41
CA HIS A 216 -9.88 14.29 -20.70
C HIS A 216 -10.70 15.18 -21.62
N PHE A 217 -12.01 14.94 -21.73
CA PHE A 217 -12.90 15.87 -22.42
C PHE A 217 -13.26 17.03 -21.48
N LEU A 218 -12.90 18.25 -21.86
CA LEU A 218 -13.20 19.45 -21.07
C LEU A 218 -14.68 19.83 -21.22
N GLY A 219 -15.51 19.26 -20.35
CA GLY A 219 -16.94 19.54 -20.25
C GLY A 219 -17.27 20.85 -19.51
N GLU A 220 -18.52 21.02 -19.09
CA GLU A 220 -18.92 22.14 -18.19
C GLU A 220 -18.49 21.91 -16.74
N GLN A 221 -18.39 20.64 -16.34
CA GLN A 221 -18.09 20.27 -14.97
C GLN A 221 -16.59 20.01 -14.80
N LEU A 222 -15.94 20.83 -13.97
CA LEU A 222 -14.51 20.68 -13.67
C LEU A 222 -14.23 19.61 -12.60
N MET A 223 -15.23 19.26 -11.77
CA MET A 223 -15.04 18.32 -10.67
C MET A 223 -14.76 16.88 -11.12
N PRO A 224 -15.50 16.29 -12.09
CA PRO A 224 -15.16 14.95 -12.59
C PRO A 224 -13.76 14.89 -13.21
N ILE A 225 -13.34 15.96 -13.88
CA ILE A 225 -12.00 16.07 -14.49
C ILE A 225 -10.93 16.10 -13.38
N PHE A 226 -11.14 16.92 -12.36
CA PHE A 226 -10.26 16.97 -11.20
C PHE A 226 -10.14 15.60 -10.51
N LEU A 227 -11.25 14.91 -10.29
CA LEU A 227 -11.25 13.57 -9.70
C LEU A 227 -10.49 12.57 -10.58
N GLY A 228 -10.68 12.63 -11.90
CA GLY A 228 -9.93 11.79 -12.85
C GLY A 228 -8.42 12.04 -12.80
N ILE A 229 -7.99 13.29 -12.72
CA ILE A 229 -6.56 13.65 -12.58
C ILE A 229 -5.98 13.16 -11.25
N CYS A 230 -6.73 13.25 -10.16
CA CYS A 230 -6.28 12.76 -8.86
C CYS A 230 -6.25 11.23 -8.79
N GLN A 231 -7.15 10.57 -9.53
CA GLN A 231 -7.31 9.12 -9.47
C GLN A 231 -6.26 8.39 -10.32
N PHE A 232 -5.91 8.91 -11.48
CA PHE A 232 -5.06 8.21 -12.44
C PHE A 232 -3.68 8.87 -12.56
N SER A 233 -2.65 8.10 -12.24
CA SER A 233 -1.26 8.50 -12.45
C SER A 233 -0.93 8.43 -13.93
N THR A 234 -0.29 9.48 -14.46
CA THR A 234 0.17 9.52 -15.85
C THR A 234 1.33 10.50 -16.01
N GLN A 235 2.16 10.30 -17.04
CA GLN A 235 3.19 11.27 -17.39
C GLN A 235 2.56 12.57 -17.93
N LYS A 236 1.43 12.47 -18.63
CA LYS A 236 0.80 13.60 -19.34
C LYS A 236 -0.72 13.53 -19.28
N HIS A 237 -1.34 14.61 -18.82
CA HIS A 237 -2.79 14.79 -18.98
C HIS A 237 -3.05 15.72 -20.17
N VAL A 238 -3.90 15.28 -21.10
CA VAL A 238 -4.26 16.02 -22.31
C VAL A 238 -5.74 16.34 -22.30
N PHE A 239 -6.10 17.61 -22.37
CA PHE A 239 -7.48 18.07 -22.39
C PHE A 239 -7.94 18.30 -23.83
N ILE A 240 -8.98 17.58 -24.22
CA ILE A 240 -9.70 17.80 -25.46
C ILE A 240 -10.66 18.97 -25.22
N THR A 241 -10.44 20.04 -25.95
CA THR A 241 -11.08 21.35 -25.78
C THR A 241 -11.87 21.72 -27.03
N SER A 242 -12.94 22.51 -26.86
CA SER A 242 -13.64 23.14 -27.99
C SER A 242 -13.14 24.58 -28.16
N SER A 243 -13.44 25.18 -29.32
CA SER A 243 -13.18 26.61 -29.56
C SER A 243 -13.83 27.55 -28.53
N SER A 244 -14.91 27.10 -27.89
CA SER A 244 -15.61 27.83 -26.82
C SER A 244 -15.07 27.58 -25.41
N LYS A 245 -14.23 26.55 -25.19
CA LYS A 245 -13.73 26.17 -23.87
C LYS A 245 -12.25 25.82 -23.93
N ASN A 246 -11.43 26.73 -23.43
CA ASN A 246 -9.98 26.55 -23.40
C ASN A 246 -9.49 25.97 -22.06
N ALA A 247 -8.27 25.42 -22.08
CA ALA A 247 -7.63 24.88 -20.88
C ALA A 247 -7.19 25.96 -19.87
N GLU A 248 -7.28 27.24 -20.23
CA GLU A 248 -6.94 28.38 -19.36
C GLU A 248 -7.87 28.46 -18.15
N THR A 249 -9.16 28.18 -18.36
CA THR A 249 -10.14 28.10 -17.26
C THR A 249 -9.77 27.02 -16.24
N LEU A 250 -9.27 25.87 -16.71
CA LEU A 250 -8.85 24.77 -15.86
C LEU A 250 -7.55 25.11 -15.10
N LYS A 251 -6.58 25.72 -15.78
CA LYS A 251 -5.34 26.20 -15.14
C LYS A 251 -5.66 27.18 -14.01
N ARG A 252 -6.54 28.16 -14.25
CA ARG A 252 -6.98 29.11 -13.22
C ARG A 252 -7.62 28.40 -12.03
N PHE A 253 -8.50 27.43 -12.26
CA PHE A 253 -9.12 26.64 -11.19
C PHE A 253 -8.08 25.94 -10.31
N PHE A 254 -7.05 25.32 -10.91
CA PHE A 254 -5.99 24.67 -10.14
C PHE A 254 -5.10 25.65 -9.37
N GLU A 255 -4.76 26.79 -9.96
CA GLU A 255 -3.99 27.83 -9.27
C GLU A 255 -4.75 28.43 -8.08
N GLU A 256 -6.06 28.64 -8.20
CA GLU A 256 -6.92 29.06 -7.08
C GLU A 256 -6.96 28.00 -5.96
N ARG A 257 -6.98 26.72 -6.31
CA ARG A 257 -6.94 25.60 -5.35
C ARG A 257 -5.58 25.46 -4.65
N LYS A 258 -4.46 25.62 -5.36
CA LYS A 258 -3.13 25.68 -4.75
C LYS A 258 -3.03 26.76 -3.69
N LYS A 259 -3.65 27.93 -3.91
CA LYS A 259 -3.67 29.04 -2.93
C LYS A 259 -4.51 28.76 -1.68
N THR A 260 -5.52 27.90 -1.79
CA THR A 260 -6.51 27.68 -0.73
C THR A 260 -6.34 26.34 -0.01
N ASN A 261 -5.50 25.45 -0.54
CA ASN A 261 -5.22 24.14 0.05
C ASN A 261 -3.74 23.79 -0.15
N GLU A 262 -2.96 23.89 0.93
CA GLU A 262 -1.53 23.57 0.95
C GLU A 262 -1.20 22.11 0.60
N ASN A 263 -2.17 21.20 0.75
CA ASN A 263 -2.02 19.78 0.39
C ASN A 263 -2.38 19.50 -1.07
N PHE A 264 -2.71 20.52 -1.87
CA PHE A 264 -3.07 20.36 -3.27
C PHE A 264 -1.82 20.18 -4.15
N GLN A 265 -1.60 18.96 -4.63
CA GLN A 265 -0.40 18.58 -5.39
C GLN A 265 -0.74 18.19 -6.84
N ILE A 266 -1.12 19.16 -7.68
CA ILE A 266 -1.24 18.94 -9.14
C ILE A 266 -0.12 19.69 -9.86
N ASN A 267 0.67 18.94 -10.63
CA ASN A 267 1.66 19.52 -11.54
C ASN A 267 0.96 20.06 -12.80
N THR A 268 0.76 21.37 -12.83
CA THR A 268 0.11 22.09 -13.92
C THR A 268 0.94 22.16 -15.20
N ASP A 269 2.25 21.89 -15.14
CA ASP A 269 3.14 21.90 -16.30
C ASP A 269 2.97 20.64 -17.17
N ARG A 270 2.36 19.59 -16.62
CA ARG A 270 2.00 18.35 -17.34
C ARG A 270 0.64 18.41 -18.03
N LEU A 271 -0.02 19.57 -18.02
CA LEU A 271 -1.34 19.78 -18.62
C LEU A 271 -1.21 20.33 -20.04
N HIS A 272 -1.61 19.52 -21.02
CA HIS A 272 -1.65 19.92 -22.42
C HIS A 272 -3.08 20.00 -22.91
N SER A 273 -3.34 20.76 -23.97
CA SER A 273 -4.66 20.81 -24.57
C SER A 273 -4.60 20.66 -26.08
N ILE A 274 -5.60 19.99 -26.62
CA ILE A 274 -5.84 19.88 -28.05
C ILE A 274 -7.21 20.48 -28.31
N GLU A 275 -7.27 21.47 -29.18
CA GLU A 275 -8.54 22.04 -29.65
C GLU A 275 -9.10 21.19 -30.78
N VAL A 276 -10.38 20.84 -30.69
CA VAL A 276 -11.10 20.02 -31.67
C VAL A 276 -12.46 20.63 -32.03
N ASN A 277 -12.94 20.30 -33.22
CA ASN A 277 -14.34 20.50 -33.59
C ASN A 277 -15.18 19.37 -33.00
N VAL A 278 -15.90 19.67 -31.91
CA VAL A 278 -16.73 18.69 -31.19
C VAL A 278 -17.91 18.15 -31.99
N PHE A 279 -18.30 18.82 -33.09
CA PHE A 279 -19.37 18.38 -33.98
C PHE A 279 -18.88 17.47 -35.11
N GLU A 280 -17.56 17.26 -35.22
CA GLU A 280 -16.94 16.42 -36.24
C GLU A 280 -16.10 15.31 -35.59
N PRO A 281 -16.66 14.12 -35.34
CA PRO A 281 -15.95 13.01 -34.68
C PRO A 281 -14.63 12.63 -35.35
N LYS A 282 -14.54 12.77 -36.68
CA LYS A 282 -13.31 12.55 -37.46
C LYS A 282 -12.19 13.51 -37.07
N ASN A 283 -12.52 14.79 -36.85
CA ASN A 283 -11.56 15.80 -36.41
C ASN A 283 -10.99 15.46 -35.03
N ILE A 284 -11.83 15.03 -34.10
CA ILE A 284 -11.40 14.60 -32.75
C ILE A 284 -10.40 13.45 -32.87
N TYR A 285 -10.74 12.42 -33.65
CA TYR A 285 -9.87 11.26 -33.85
C TYR A 285 -8.51 11.62 -34.47
N GLU A 286 -8.52 12.39 -35.56
CA GLU A 286 -7.30 12.82 -36.24
C GLU A 286 -6.40 13.65 -35.32
N LYS A 287 -6.99 14.56 -34.53
CA LYS A 287 -6.26 15.41 -33.59
C LYS A 287 -5.64 14.64 -32.43
N ILE A 288 -6.34 13.62 -31.91
CA ILE A 288 -5.78 12.72 -30.89
C ILE A 288 -4.62 11.92 -31.48
N LEU A 289 -4.80 11.36 -32.68
CA LEU A 289 -3.79 10.54 -33.36
C LEU A 289 -2.52 11.34 -33.69
N GLU A 290 -2.68 12.57 -34.18
CA GLU A 290 -1.57 13.51 -34.38
C GLU A 290 -0.78 13.71 -33.08
N HIS A 291 -1.48 13.91 -31.96
CA HIS A 291 -0.84 14.14 -30.68
C HIS A 291 -0.10 12.92 -30.12
N THR A 292 -0.66 11.72 -30.29
CA THR A 292 -0.02 10.48 -29.86
C THR A 292 1.21 10.14 -30.71
N ASN A 293 1.25 10.54 -31.99
CA ASN A 293 2.40 10.29 -32.86
C ASN A 293 3.56 11.28 -32.65
N MET A 294 3.31 12.40 -31.96
CA MET A 294 4.32 13.42 -31.64
C MET A 294 4.89 13.30 -30.21
N ALA A 295 4.26 12.49 -29.35
CA ALA A 295 4.63 12.27 -27.96
C ALA A 295 5.57 11.08 -27.84
#